data_AF-A0A3D2B0H1-F1
#
_entry.id   AF-A0A3D2B0H1-F1
#
_cell.length_a   1.000
_cell.length_b   1.000
_cell.length_c   1.000
_cell.angle_alpha   90.00
_cell.angle_beta   90.00
_cell.angle_gamma   90.00
#
_symmetry.space_group_name_H-M   'P 1'
#
loop_
_entity.id
_entity.type
_entity.pdbx_description
1 polymer ?
#
loop_
_entity_poly.entity_id
_entity_poly.type
_entity_poly.pdbx_seq_one_letter_code
_entity_poly.pdbx_strand_id
1 'polypeptide(L)'
;MVWRRLRLSGLIALVTVSSWTCNISPAAFHFEIVVPPEVAEGPLDGRILLLVSNSDEPEPRFQRLRSLETPLIFGSDVENLIPGEPTVLDVNLLGFPIESISEIPPGEYFVQAVLNIYTTFNRADGHTVKAHMDHWEGQQWNRSPGNLYSSVKSVTIVPSSGDAISIALTETIPPLEPVEDTKYVKHIKFKSDILSNWWGHDIDLGAVVVLPEGFDENPQARYPVVYWHGHFPRTFTGFQEEPPSRALTGAARERAEGRHSFFQDWVSGKLPRFLIVLMQHPTPFYDDSYAVNSANNGPYGDALTQELMPRVEKQFRAIGE
;
A
#
# COMPACT_ATOMS: atom_id res chain seq x y z
N MET A 1 -92.65 -36.73 32.82
CA MET A 1 -92.11 -36.09 34.04
C MET A 1 -90.76 -36.74 34.36
N VAL A 2 -89.66 -36.34 33.72
CA VAL A 2 -88.28 -36.65 34.14
C VAL A 2 -87.37 -35.54 33.62
N TRP A 3 -86.45 -35.11 34.49
CA TRP A 3 -85.72 -33.85 34.47
C TRP A 3 -84.60 -33.73 33.43
N ARG A 4 -84.46 -32.51 32.88
CA ARG A 4 -83.26 -31.99 32.23
C ARG A 4 -82.08 -31.97 33.21
N ARG A 5 -80.94 -32.54 32.82
CA ARG A 5 -79.64 -32.22 33.43
C ARG A 5 -78.79 -31.45 32.41
N LEU A 6 -78.64 -30.15 32.64
CA LEU A 6 -77.60 -29.35 32.00
C LEU A 6 -76.24 -29.80 32.56
N ARG A 7 -75.31 -30.22 31.71
CA ARG A 7 -73.89 -30.34 32.04
C ARG A 7 -73.18 -29.10 31.50
N LEU A 8 -72.75 -28.22 32.40
CA LEU A 8 -71.82 -27.13 32.09
C LEU A 8 -70.42 -27.74 32.06
N SER A 9 -69.83 -27.88 30.88
CA SER A 9 -68.42 -28.23 30.71
C SER A 9 -67.62 -26.94 30.67
N GLY A 10 -67.01 -26.56 31.80
CA GLY A 10 -66.07 -25.44 31.86
C GLY A 10 -64.74 -25.84 31.21
N LEU A 11 -64.39 -25.18 30.11
CA LEU A 11 -63.07 -25.29 29.48
C LEU A 11 -62.11 -24.37 30.25
N ILE A 12 -61.18 -24.94 31.01
CA ILE A 12 -60.05 -24.19 31.58
C ILE A 12 -58.98 -24.08 30.49
N ALA A 13 -58.87 -22.91 29.87
CA ALA A 13 -57.77 -22.60 28.97
C ALA A 13 -56.52 -22.30 29.80
N LEU A 14 -55.56 -23.23 29.81
CA LEU A 14 -54.22 -23.00 30.34
C LEU A 14 -53.47 -22.09 29.36
N VAL A 15 -53.30 -20.81 29.71
CA VAL A 15 -52.40 -19.91 28.98
C VAL A 15 -50.98 -20.21 29.44
N THR A 16 -50.23 -20.99 28.67
CA THR A 16 -48.79 -21.16 28.86
C THR A 16 -48.09 -19.90 28.38
N VAL A 17 -47.63 -19.07 29.31
CA VAL A 17 -46.71 -17.97 29.00
C VAL A 17 -45.33 -18.60 28.74
N SER A 18 -45.02 -18.87 27.48
CA SER A 18 -43.64 -19.18 27.09
C SER A 18 -42.82 -17.90 27.28
N SER A 19 -42.05 -17.84 28.35
CA SER A 19 -40.97 -16.88 28.49
C SER A 19 -39.91 -17.22 27.45
N TRP A 20 -39.90 -16.47 26.33
CA TRP A 20 -38.77 -16.44 25.41
C TRP A 20 -37.63 -15.75 26.15
N THR A 21 -36.81 -16.53 26.85
CA THR A 21 -35.49 -16.05 27.28
C THR A 21 -34.68 -15.89 26.02
N CYS A 22 -34.51 -14.65 25.57
CA CYS A 22 -33.50 -14.29 24.59
C CYS A 22 -32.16 -14.65 25.23
N ASN A 23 -31.58 -15.80 24.86
CA ASN A 23 -30.20 -16.10 25.20
C ASN A 23 -29.34 -15.12 24.41
N ILE A 24 -29.04 -13.97 25.02
CA ILE A 24 -27.98 -13.09 24.57
C ILE A 24 -26.70 -13.86 24.86
N SER A 25 -26.18 -14.55 23.85
CA SER A 25 -24.81 -15.03 23.89
C SER A 25 -23.90 -13.83 24.18
N PRO A 26 -22.88 -13.96 25.04
CA PRO A 26 -21.90 -12.89 25.22
C PRO A 26 -21.38 -12.49 23.84
N ALA A 27 -21.32 -11.18 23.57
CA ALA A 27 -20.70 -10.70 22.33
C ALA A 27 -19.27 -11.25 22.27
N ALA A 28 -18.84 -11.73 21.11
CA ALA A 28 -17.45 -12.11 20.92
C ALA A 28 -16.58 -10.86 20.83
N PHE A 29 -15.35 -10.94 21.33
CA PHE A 29 -14.40 -9.84 21.21
C PHE A 29 -14.20 -9.44 19.75
N HIS A 30 -14.10 -8.15 19.46
CA HIS A 30 -13.88 -7.67 18.09
C HIS A 30 -13.28 -6.26 18.07
N PHE A 31 -12.74 -5.88 16.93
CA PHE A 31 -12.42 -4.48 16.64
C PHE A 31 -13.49 -3.86 15.76
N GLU A 32 -13.75 -2.58 15.99
CA GLU A 32 -14.64 -1.77 15.15
C GLU A 32 -13.82 -0.67 14.49
N ILE A 33 -13.67 -0.74 13.17
CA ILE A 33 -12.95 0.27 12.39
C ILE A 33 -13.97 1.24 11.81
N VAL A 34 -13.84 2.53 12.14
CA VAL A 34 -14.77 3.58 11.72
C VAL A 34 -14.02 4.60 10.87
N VAL A 35 -14.54 4.88 9.68
CA VAL A 35 -14.12 6.06 8.89
C VAL A 35 -15.06 7.20 9.27
N PRO A 36 -14.61 8.26 9.95
CA PRO A 36 -15.47 9.39 10.28
C PRO A 36 -15.94 10.11 8.99
N PRO A 37 -17.21 10.54 8.90
CA PRO A 37 -17.75 11.22 7.71
C PRO A 37 -17.00 12.51 7.33
N GLU A 38 -16.28 13.13 8.27
CA GLU A 38 -15.48 14.33 8.04
C GLU A 38 -14.16 14.08 7.29
N VAL A 39 -13.70 12.83 7.20
CA VAL A 39 -12.39 12.48 6.59
C VAL A 39 -12.52 12.06 5.13
N ALA A 40 -13.61 11.37 4.78
CA ALA A 40 -13.82 10.87 3.42
C ALA A 40 -15.30 10.82 3.08
N GLU A 41 -15.61 11.07 1.80
CA GLU A 41 -16.92 10.82 1.22
C GLU A 41 -16.98 9.36 0.72
N GLY A 42 -18.07 8.66 1.02
CA GLY A 42 -18.27 7.26 0.62
C GLY A 42 -19.16 7.09 -0.62
N PRO A 43 -19.34 5.83 -1.09
CA PRO A 43 -18.80 4.60 -0.52
C PRO A 43 -17.32 4.34 -0.87
N LEU A 44 -16.60 3.65 0.02
CA LEU A 44 -15.19 3.29 -0.15
C LEU A 44 -15.00 1.78 -0.35
N ASP A 45 -14.17 1.42 -1.33
CA ASP A 45 -13.67 0.05 -1.50
C ASP A 45 -12.20 0.00 -1.07
N GLY A 46 -11.75 -1.12 -0.52
CA GLY A 46 -10.36 -1.24 -0.12
C GLY A 46 -10.05 -2.45 0.73
N ARG A 47 -8.92 -2.37 1.42
CA ARG A 47 -8.51 -3.35 2.44
C ARG A 47 -8.13 -2.64 3.72
N ILE A 48 -8.81 -2.98 4.80
CA ILE A 48 -8.42 -2.59 6.14
C ILE A 48 -7.26 -3.47 6.58
N LEU A 49 -6.21 -2.85 7.08
CA LEU A 49 -5.06 -3.47 7.71
C LEU A 49 -5.03 -3.03 9.17
N LEU A 50 -5.22 -3.97 10.08
CA LEU A 50 -5.10 -3.75 11.53
C LEU A 50 -3.74 -4.27 11.99
N LEU A 51 -2.97 -3.40 12.64
CA LEU A 51 -1.68 -3.71 13.25
C LEU A 51 -1.82 -3.71 14.77
N VAL A 52 -1.27 -4.74 15.41
CA VAL A 52 -1.19 -4.88 16.87
C VAL A 52 0.27 -5.10 17.23
N SER A 53 0.85 -4.18 18.00
CA SER A 53 2.27 -4.18 18.35
C SER A 53 2.50 -4.05 19.84
N ASN A 54 3.66 -4.50 20.30
CA ASN A 54 4.14 -4.28 21.67
C ASN A 54 4.88 -2.94 21.84
N SER A 55 5.07 -2.19 20.74
CA SER A 55 5.75 -0.89 20.71
C SER A 55 5.00 0.07 19.78
N ASP A 56 4.98 1.35 20.11
CA ASP A 56 4.63 2.44 19.21
C ASP A 56 5.84 3.06 18.51
N GLU A 57 7.05 2.53 18.76
CA GLU A 57 8.31 3.01 18.20
C GLU A 57 9.06 1.93 17.38
N PRO A 58 9.23 2.13 16.05
CA PRO A 58 8.54 3.16 15.26
C PRO A 58 7.03 2.88 15.23
N GLU A 59 6.25 3.88 14.80
CA GLU A 59 4.80 3.77 14.62
C GLU A 59 4.40 2.45 13.91
N PRO A 60 3.37 1.71 14.36
CA PRO A 60 3.09 0.34 13.92
C PRO A 60 3.12 0.12 12.41
N ARG A 61 2.51 0.99 11.60
CA ARG A 61 2.53 0.88 10.12
C ARG A 61 3.92 0.99 9.47
N PHE A 62 4.93 1.44 10.21
CA PHE A 62 6.34 1.51 9.78
C PHE A 62 7.21 0.41 10.37
N GLN A 63 6.65 -0.49 11.17
CA GLN A 63 7.39 -1.62 11.72
C GLN A 63 7.68 -2.69 10.65
N ARG A 64 8.66 -3.54 10.93
CA ARG A 64 9.20 -4.51 9.97
C ARG A 64 8.36 -5.79 9.95
N LEU A 65 7.46 -5.89 8.97
CA LEU A 65 6.57 -7.05 8.79
C LEU A 65 7.26 -8.37 8.45
N ARG A 66 8.50 -8.34 7.95
CA ARG A 66 9.29 -9.54 7.60
C ARG A 66 10.34 -9.89 8.65
N SER A 67 10.14 -9.46 9.90
CA SER A 67 11.07 -9.73 11.00
C SER A 67 10.51 -10.77 11.97
N LEU A 68 11.39 -11.35 12.80
CA LEU A 68 10.98 -12.27 13.88
C LEU A 68 10.13 -11.56 14.95
N GLU A 69 10.23 -10.24 15.03
CA GLU A 69 9.49 -9.36 15.96
C GLU A 69 8.48 -8.51 15.20
N THR A 70 7.83 -9.09 14.17
CA THR A 70 6.78 -8.40 13.42
C THR A 70 5.60 -8.04 14.34
N PRO A 71 4.95 -6.88 14.14
CA PRO A 71 3.61 -6.69 14.69
C PRO A 71 2.67 -7.76 14.15
N LEU A 72 1.62 -8.07 14.90
CA LEU A 72 0.51 -8.86 14.37
C LEU A 72 -0.21 -7.99 13.33
N ILE A 73 -0.54 -8.57 12.19
CA ILE A 73 -1.28 -7.91 11.12
C ILE A 73 -2.49 -8.74 10.73
N PHE A 74 -3.63 -8.07 10.63
CA PHE A 74 -4.90 -8.64 10.19
C PHE A 74 -5.42 -7.82 9.02
N GLY A 75 -6.09 -8.49 8.07
CA GLY A 75 -6.54 -7.84 6.85
C GLY A 75 -7.95 -8.24 6.46
N SER A 76 -8.82 -7.25 6.28
CA SER A 76 -10.20 -7.47 5.80
C SER A 76 -10.48 -6.60 4.58
N ASP A 77 -10.97 -7.21 3.52
CA ASP A 77 -11.44 -6.46 2.35
C ASP A 77 -12.80 -5.83 2.65
N VAL A 78 -12.99 -4.59 2.21
CA VAL A 78 -14.23 -3.85 2.39
C VAL A 78 -14.77 -3.42 1.05
N GLU A 79 -16.08 -3.60 0.88
CA GLU A 79 -16.80 -3.16 -0.30
C GLU A 79 -17.93 -2.23 0.10
N ASN A 80 -18.05 -1.12 -0.62
CA ASN A 80 -19.04 -0.09 -0.38
C ASN A 80 -19.10 0.41 1.07
N LEU A 81 -17.95 0.53 1.75
CA LEU A 81 -17.88 1.03 3.12
C LEU A 81 -18.47 2.44 3.20
N ILE A 82 -19.43 2.63 4.09
CA ILE A 82 -20.11 3.91 4.33
C ILE A 82 -19.45 4.58 5.55
N PRO A 83 -18.86 5.77 5.39
CA PRO A 83 -18.34 6.54 6.53
C PRO A 83 -19.38 6.73 7.63
N GLY A 84 -18.94 6.58 8.89
CA GLY A 84 -19.77 6.62 10.09
C GLY A 84 -20.26 5.24 10.57
N GLU A 85 -20.31 4.23 9.71
CA GLU A 85 -20.67 2.86 10.10
C GLU A 85 -19.43 2.04 10.49
N PRO A 86 -19.47 1.28 11.61
CA PRO A 86 -18.35 0.45 12.02
C PRO A 86 -18.19 -0.78 11.13
N THR A 87 -16.99 -0.99 10.62
CA THR A 87 -16.57 -2.27 10.05
C THR A 87 -16.04 -3.17 11.15
N VAL A 88 -16.69 -4.32 11.35
CA VAL A 88 -16.34 -5.29 12.40
C VAL A 88 -15.24 -6.23 11.93
N LEU A 89 -14.16 -6.33 12.70
CA LEU A 89 -13.11 -7.33 12.56
C LEU A 89 -13.23 -8.33 13.71
N ASP A 90 -13.85 -9.49 13.45
CA ASP A 90 -14.16 -10.48 14.48
C ASP A 90 -13.02 -11.45 14.77
N VAL A 91 -13.22 -12.27 15.81
CA VAL A 91 -12.24 -13.26 16.30
C VAL A 91 -11.72 -14.25 15.26
N ASN A 92 -12.44 -14.49 14.16
CA ASN A 92 -12.06 -15.42 13.09
C ASN A 92 -11.24 -14.76 11.98
N LEU A 93 -11.07 -13.43 12.01
CA LEU A 93 -10.31 -12.73 10.98
C LEU A 93 -8.87 -13.24 10.94
N LEU A 94 -8.46 -13.69 9.76
CA LEU A 94 -7.14 -14.25 9.55
C LEU A 94 -6.03 -13.20 9.71
N GLY A 95 -4.93 -13.63 10.31
CA GLY A 95 -3.78 -12.79 10.60
C GLY A 95 -2.44 -13.40 10.25
N PHE A 96 -1.40 -12.65 10.60
CA PHE A 96 -0.01 -13.10 10.60
C PHE A 96 0.73 -12.44 11.78
N PRO A 97 1.67 -13.13 12.45
CA PRO A 97 2.08 -14.53 12.25
C PRO A 97 1.17 -15.56 12.96
N ILE A 98 0.21 -15.11 13.75
CA ILE A 98 -0.82 -15.96 14.37
C ILE A 98 -2.03 -16.11 13.43
N GLU A 99 -2.82 -17.18 13.58
CA GLU A 99 -3.84 -17.53 12.59
C GLU A 99 -5.01 -16.55 12.60
N SER A 100 -5.41 -16.04 13.78
CA SER A 100 -6.59 -15.18 13.90
C SER A 100 -6.56 -14.24 15.10
N ILE A 101 -7.51 -13.29 15.14
CA ILE A 101 -7.69 -12.36 16.26
C ILE A 101 -7.94 -13.10 17.59
N SER A 102 -8.59 -14.27 17.55
CA SER A 102 -8.84 -15.09 18.73
C SER A 102 -7.55 -15.57 19.44
N GLU A 103 -6.44 -15.62 18.71
CA GLU A 103 -5.16 -16.12 19.20
C GLU A 103 -4.25 -15.02 19.76
N ILE A 104 -4.70 -13.76 19.74
CA ILE A 104 -3.93 -12.66 20.33
C ILE A 104 -3.75 -12.95 21.83
N PRO A 105 -2.51 -13.06 22.34
CA PRO A 105 -2.30 -13.26 23.77
C PRO A 105 -2.91 -12.11 24.56
N PRO A 106 -3.54 -12.36 25.73
CA PRO A 106 -4.01 -11.27 26.56
C PRO A 106 -2.86 -10.36 27.01
N GLY A 107 -3.02 -9.03 26.89
CA GLY A 107 -1.97 -8.08 27.20
C GLY A 107 -2.24 -6.64 26.81
N GLU A 108 -1.28 -5.77 27.09
CA GLU A 108 -1.27 -4.38 26.66
C GLU A 108 -0.61 -4.25 25.29
N TYR A 109 -1.25 -3.53 24.37
CA TYR A 109 -0.81 -3.38 23.00
C TYR A 109 -0.97 -1.94 22.49
N PHE A 110 -0.22 -1.63 21.45
CA PHE A 110 -0.42 -0.47 20.59
C PHE A 110 -1.08 -0.93 19.30
N VAL A 111 -2.27 -0.41 19.01
CA VAL A 111 -3.04 -0.75 17.82
C VAL A 111 -3.12 0.43 16.86
N GLN A 112 -3.09 0.11 15.57
CA GLN A 112 -3.25 1.07 14.49
C GLN A 112 -3.98 0.41 13.33
N ALA A 113 -4.87 1.15 12.67
CA ALA A 113 -5.53 0.68 11.46
C ALA A 113 -5.22 1.59 10.27
N VAL A 114 -5.14 0.99 9.08
CA VAL A 114 -5.00 1.68 7.79
C VAL A 114 -6.04 1.12 6.82
N LEU A 115 -6.79 1.97 6.14
CA LEU A 115 -7.60 1.60 4.99
C LEU A 115 -6.79 1.88 3.72
N ASN A 116 -6.34 0.81 3.07
CA ASN A 116 -5.74 0.86 1.75
C ASN A 116 -6.86 0.96 0.71
N ILE A 117 -7.10 2.15 0.16
CA ILE A 117 -8.23 2.42 -0.73
C ILE A 117 -7.97 1.81 -2.10
N TYR A 118 -9.00 1.16 -2.65
CA TYR A 118 -8.95 0.53 -3.97
C TYR A 118 -9.64 1.38 -5.03
N THR A 119 -9.05 1.35 -6.22
CA THR A 119 -9.63 1.83 -7.47
C THR A 119 -10.24 0.64 -8.21
N THR A 120 -11.40 0.85 -8.83
CA THR A 120 -11.99 -0.12 -9.76
C THR A 120 -11.43 0.11 -11.15
N PHE A 121 -10.70 -0.87 -11.67
CA PHE A 121 -10.12 -0.87 -13.01
C PHE A 121 -11.00 -1.68 -13.97
N ASN A 122 -11.42 -1.05 -15.07
CA ASN A 122 -12.16 -1.71 -16.15
C ASN A 122 -11.20 -1.99 -17.30
N ARG A 123 -10.59 -3.17 -17.28
CA ARG A 123 -9.50 -3.50 -18.20
C ARG A 123 -10.00 -3.82 -19.60
N ALA A 124 -9.15 -3.55 -20.59
CA ALA A 124 -9.41 -3.81 -22.00
C ALA A 124 -9.58 -5.30 -22.35
N ASP A 125 -9.13 -6.20 -21.48
CA ASP A 125 -9.35 -7.64 -21.63
C ASP A 125 -10.72 -8.12 -21.13
N GLY A 126 -11.58 -7.19 -20.70
CA GLY A 126 -12.96 -7.44 -20.27
C GLY A 126 -13.10 -7.77 -18.78
N HIS A 127 -12.02 -7.78 -18.01
CA HIS A 127 -12.08 -7.98 -16.56
C HIS A 127 -12.23 -6.65 -15.81
N THR A 128 -13.04 -6.68 -14.75
CA THR A 128 -13.06 -5.62 -13.75
C THR A 128 -12.31 -6.10 -12.51
N VAL A 129 -11.31 -5.33 -12.06
CA VAL A 129 -10.53 -5.64 -10.86
C VAL A 129 -10.51 -4.45 -9.92
N LYS A 130 -10.61 -4.70 -8.62
CA LYS A 130 -10.37 -3.69 -7.59
C LYS A 130 -8.97 -3.89 -7.03
N ALA A 131 -8.15 -2.85 -7.10
CA ALA A 131 -6.79 -2.87 -6.60
C ALA A 131 -6.38 -1.48 -6.12
N HIS A 132 -5.34 -1.40 -5.31
CA HIS A 132 -4.78 -0.11 -4.94
C HIS A 132 -4.08 0.52 -6.15
N MET A 133 -4.44 1.76 -6.48
CA MET A 133 -3.71 2.51 -7.49
C MET A 133 -2.39 2.98 -6.89
N ASP A 134 -1.27 2.63 -7.54
CA ASP A 134 0.03 3.17 -7.13
C ASP A 134 0.04 4.69 -7.30
N HIS A 135 0.36 5.40 -6.22
CA HIS A 135 0.47 6.86 -6.18
C HIS A 135 1.94 7.30 -6.16
N TRP A 136 2.83 6.50 -6.76
CA TRP A 136 4.27 6.70 -6.88
C TRP A 136 5.08 6.48 -5.59
N GLU A 137 4.52 5.73 -4.65
CA GLU A 137 5.19 5.23 -3.45
C GLU A 137 5.80 3.84 -3.63
N GLY A 138 5.51 3.15 -4.74
CA GLY A 138 5.98 1.81 -5.03
C GLY A 138 5.18 0.74 -4.28
N GLN A 139 3.85 0.82 -4.34
CA GLN A 139 2.90 -0.11 -3.72
C GLN A 139 3.11 -0.31 -2.20
N GLN A 140 3.56 0.77 -1.54
CA GLN A 140 3.74 0.84 -0.09
C GLN A 140 2.46 1.40 0.55
N TRP A 141 1.48 0.53 0.81
CA TRP A 141 0.19 0.86 1.42
C TRP A 141 0.28 1.77 2.66
N ASN A 142 1.35 1.62 3.45
CA ASN A 142 1.58 2.38 4.68
C ASN A 142 2.03 3.84 4.44
N ARG A 143 2.30 4.21 3.20
CA ARG A 143 2.77 5.52 2.75
C ARG A 143 2.06 6.01 1.49
N SER A 144 1.07 5.28 1.00
CA SER A 144 0.38 5.66 -0.23
C SER A 144 -0.57 6.84 0.00
N PRO A 145 -0.38 7.96 -0.72
CA PRO A 145 -1.26 9.12 -0.66
C PRO A 145 -2.75 8.76 -0.76
N GLY A 146 -3.57 9.43 0.04
CA GLY A 146 -5.03 9.25 0.03
C GLY A 146 -5.55 8.10 0.89
N ASN A 147 -4.71 7.10 1.24
CA ASN A 147 -5.10 6.09 2.22
C ASN A 147 -5.42 6.72 3.57
N LEU A 148 -6.37 6.12 4.29
CA LEU A 148 -6.80 6.60 5.60
C LEU A 148 -6.13 5.79 6.70
N TYR A 149 -5.79 6.42 7.82
CA TYR A 149 -5.20 5.72 8.96
C TYR A 149 -5.62 6.34 10.29
N SER A 150 -5.48 5.55 11.35
CA SER A 150 -5.69 6.01 12.72
C SER A 150 -4.39 6.50 13.36
N SER A 151 -4.51 7.37 14.35
CA SER A 151 -3.46 7.51 15.35
C SER A 151 -3.22 6.17 16.07
N VAL A 152 -2.05 6.00 16.67
CA VAL A 152 -1.75 4.83 17.50
C VAL A 152 -2.56 4.89 18.79
N LYS A 153 -3.18 3.78 19.19
CA LYS A 153 -3.98 3.68 20.41
C LYS A 153 -3.42 2.60 21.32
N SER A 154 -3.17 2.93 22.58
CA SER A 154 -2.83 1.93 23.60
C SER A 154 -4.11 1.27 24.13
N VAL A 155 -4.14 -0.07 24.16
CA VAL A 155 -5.31 -0.86 24.55
C VAL A 155 -4.91 -2.13 25.30
N THR A 156 -5.77 -2.58 26.21
CA THR A 156 -5.72 -3.94 26.76
C THR A 156 -6.56 -4.86 25.87
N ILE A 157 -5.98 -5.95 25.39
CA ILE A 157 -6.69 -6.98 24.63
C ILE A 157 -6.87 -8.21 25.52
N VAL A 158 -8.12 -8.67 25.63
CA VAL A 158 -8.49 -9.92 26.29
C VAL A 158 -9.53 -10.61 25.40
N PRO A 159 -9.15 -11.53 24.50
CA PRO A 159 -10.10 -12.06 23.51
C PRO A 159 -11.31 -12.81 24.12
N SER A 160 -11.20 -13.24 25.37
CA SER A 160 -12.28 -13.90 26.11
C SER A 160 -13.27 -12.95 26.81
N SER A 161 -13.02 -11.63 26.85
CA SER A 161 -13.85 -10.67 27.60
C SER A 161 -15.15 -10.30 26.88
N GLY A 162 -15.21 -10.48 25.56
CA GLY A 162 -16.33 -10.04 24.72
C GLY A 162 -16.35 -8.54 24.42
N ASP A 163 -15.26 -7.83 24.73
CA ASP A 163 -15.16 -6.38 24.55
C ASP A 163 -15.07 -5.97 23.06
N ALA A 164 -15.47 -4.73 22.78
CA ALA A 164 -15.30 -4.10 21.48
C ALA A 164 -14.22 -3.00 21.58
N ILE A 165 -13.21 -3.05 20.71
CA ILE A 165 -12.19 -1.99 20.60
C ILE A 165 -12.45 -1.17 19.34
N SER A 166 -12.97 0.04 19.54
CA SER A 166 -13.20 0.99 18.45
C SER A 166 -11.94 1.77 18.08
N ILE A 167 -11.66 1.87 16.77
CA ILE A 167 -10.53 2.58 16.16
C ILE A 167 -11.07 3.46 15.01
N ALA A 168 -10.80 4.76 15.07
CA ALA A 168 -11.24 5.72 14.05
C ALA A 168 -10.09 6.06 13.08
N LEU A 169 -10.35 6.00 11.78
CA LEU A 169 -9.43 6.40 10.71
C LEU A 169 -9.55 7.90 10.46
N THR A 170 -8.85 8.70 11.27
CA THR A 170 -8.99 10.16 11.32
C THR A 170 -8.04 10.93 10.41
N GLU A 171 -7.02 10.27 9.87
CA GLU A 171 -5.94 10.92 9.11
C GLU A 171 -5.85 10.38 7.68
N THR A 172 -5.43 11.23 6.75
CA THR A 172 -5.18 10.87 5.35
C THR A 172 -3.69 10.95 5.09
N ILE A 173 -3.11 9.94 4.45
CA ILE A 173 -1.70 9.96 4.06
C ILE A 173 -1.50 11.08 3.03
N PRO A 174 -0.56 12.02 3.25
CA PRO A 174 -0.37 13.16 2.37
C PRO A 174 0.25 12.74 1.02
N PRO A 175 0.14 13.59 -0.01
CA PRO A 175 0.90 13.44 -1.26
C PRO A 175 2.39 13.29 -1.01
N LEU A 176 3.06 12.56 -1.91
CA LEU A 176 4.52 12.46 -1.88
C LEU A 176 5.16 13.76 -2.36
N GLU A 177 6.22 14.17 -1.66
CA GLU A 177 7.06 15.26 -2.14
C GLU A 177 7.72 14.89 -3.47
N PRO A 178 7.61 15.74 -4.50
CA PRO A 178 8.33 15.55 -5.75
C PRO A 178 9.84 15.47 -5.54
N VAL A 179 10.50 14.60 -6.29
CA VAL A 179 11.96 14.56 -6.28
C VAL A 179 12.49 15.62 -7.25
N GLU A 180 13.37 16.49 -6.75
CA GLU A 180 14.01 17.52 -7.59
C GLU A 180 15.11 16.93 -8.46
N ASP A 181 15.23 17.48 -9.67
CA ASP A 181 16.35 17.20 -10.57
C ASP A 181 17.64 17.84 -10.06
N THR A 182 18.76 17.18 -10.31
CA THR A 182 20.11 17.70 -10.04
C THR A 182 20.86 17.96 -11.35
N LYS A 183 22.15 18.33 -11.29
CA LYS A 183 23.00 18.41 -12.48
C LYS A 183 23.00 17.08 -13.25
N TYR A 184 23.13 15.95 -12.54
CA TYR A 184 23.30 14.65 -13.17
C TYR A 184 22.03 13.79 -13.18
N VAL A 185 21.12 13.97 -12.24
CA VAL A 185 19.97 13.07 -12.06
C VAL A 185 18.72 13.81 -12.50
N LYS A 186 18.04 13.26 -13.52
CA LYS A 186 16.79 13.79 -14.07
C LYS A 186 15.66 12.80 -13.86
N HIS A 187 14.46 13.29 -13.62
CA HIS A 187 13.27 12.46 -13.44
C HIS A 187 12.28 12.74 -14.56
N ILE A 188 11.76 11.68 -15.16
CA ILE A 188 10.64 11.78 -16.10
C ILE A 188 9.46 11.02 -15.54
N LYS A 189 8.27 11.57 -15.71
CA LYS A 189 6.99 10.95 -15.42
C LYS A 189 5.99 11.42 -16.47
N PHE A 190 5.27 10.49 -17.08
CA PHE A 190 4.26 10.80 -18.07
C PHE A 190 3.21 9.69 -18.15
N LYS A 191 2.01 10.05 -18.57
CA LYS A 191 0.94 9.09 -18.82
C LYS A 191 1.26 8.20 -20.02
N SER A 192 1.19 6.89 -19.82
CA SER A 192 1.29 5.88 -20.88
C SER A 192 -0.07 5.70 -21.55
N ASP A 193 -0.15 5.88 -22.86
CA ASP A 193 -1.40 5.66 -23.59
C ASP A 193 -1.69 4.16 -23.67
N ILE A 194 -0.66 3.33 -23.91
CA ILE A 194 -0.78 1.87 -23.97
C ILE A 194 -1.34 1.31 -22.65
N LEU A 195 -0.76 1.70 -21.51
CA LEU A 195 -1.21 1.18 -20.22
C LEU A 195 -2.53 1.79 -19.78
N SER A 196 -2.76 3.08 -20.05
CA SER A 196 -4.02 3.71 -19.66
C SER A 196 -5.21 3.12 -20.41
N ASN A 197 -5.04 2.86 -21.70
CA ASN A 197 -6.05 2.18 -22.51
C ASN A 197 -6.30 0.75 -22.01
N TRP A 198 -5.25 0.04 -21.57
CA TRP A 198 -5.40 -1.32 -21.10
C TRP A 198 -6.04 -1.41 -19.71
N TRP A 199 -5.67 -0.54 -18.77
CA TRP A 199 -6.20 -0.54 -17.41
C TRP A 199 -7.57 0.15 -17.29
N GLY A 200 -7.96 0.93 -18.30
CA GLY A 200 -9.18 1.76 -18.26
C GLY A 200 -9.10 2.88 -17.23
N HIS A 201 -7.88 3.27 -16.86
CA HIS A 201 -7.57 4.34 -15.92
C HIS A 201 -6.24 4.97 -16.34
N ASP A 202 -6.01 6.24 -16.04
CA ASP A 202 -4.71 6.88 -16.27
C ASP A 202 -3.60 6.13 -15.51
N ILE A 203 -2.58 5.66 -16.23
CA ILE A 203 -1.39 4.98 -15.70
C ILE A 203 -0.15 5.71 -16.19
N ASP A 204 0.71 6.09 -15.25
CA ASP A 204 1.97 6.77 -15.54
C ASP A 204 3.14 5.79 -15.61
N LEU A 205 4.08 6.08 -16.51
CA LEU A 205 5.43 5.53 -16.51
C LEU A 205 6.44 6.63 -16.21
N GLY A 206 7.64 6.23 -15.80
CA GLY A 206 8.75 7.15 -15.75
C GLY A 206 10.12 6.49 -15.73
N ALA A 207 11.11 7.32 -15.49
CA ALA A 207 12.48 6.89 -15.33
C ALA A 207 13.29 7.93 -14.56
N VAL A 208 14.33 7.43 -13.89
CA VAL A 208 15.43 8.24 -13.37
C VAL A 208 16.60 8.11 -14.33
N VAL A 209 17.03 9.24 -14.91
CA VAL A 209 18.09 9.31 -15.91
C VAL A 209 19.33 9.94 -15.30
N VAL A 210 20.44 9.21 -15.34
CA VAL A 210 21.76 9.69 -14.91
C VAL A 210 22.55 10.13 -16.13
N LEU A 211 22.88 11.42 -16.17
CA LEU A 211 23.60 12.07 -17.24
C LEU A 211 25.12 11.92 -17.03
N PRO A 212 25.89 11.67 -18.10
CA PRO A 212 27.35 11.66 -18.03
C PRO A 212 27.90 13.08 -17.81
N GLU A 213 29.13 13.18 -17.30
CA GLU A 213 29.83 14.46 -17.24
C GLU A 213 29.94 15.11 -18.63
N GLY A 214 29.77 16.43 -18.68
CA GLY A 214 29.85 17.19 -19.92
C GLY A 214 28.58 17.14 -20.77
N PHE A 215 27.46 16.61 -20.28
CA PHE A 215 26.24 16.45 -21.06
C PHE A 215 25.75 17.76 -21.68
N ASP A 216 25.65 18.82 -20.88
CA ASP A 216 25.14 20.13 -21.33
C ASP A 216 26.17 20.88 -22.18
N GLU A 217 27.47 20.67 -21.92
CA GLU A 217 28.58 21.26 -22.67
C GLU A 217 28.77 20.64 -24.06
N ASN A 218 28.18 19.46 -24.31
CA ASN A 218 28.31 18.71 -25.56
C ASN A 218 26.94 18.47 -26.21
N PRO A 219 26.24 19.52 -26.69
CA PRO A 219 24.85 19.40 -27.18
C PRO A 219 24.71 18.57 -28.46
N GLN A 220 25.80 18.34 -29.20
CA GLN A 220 25.82 17.50 -30.40
C GLN A 220 26.22 16.04 -30.11
N ALA A 221 26.63 15.74 -28.87
CA ALA A 221 26.98 14.38 -28.50
C ALA A 221 25.72 13.53 -28.32
N ARG A 222 25.86 12.24 -28.68
CA ARG A 222 24.87 11.21 -28.44
C ARG A 222 25.47 10.09 -27.60
N TYR A 223 24.64 9.48 -26.75
CA TYR A 223 25.11 8.59 -25.70
C TYR A 223 24.50 7.18 -25.80
N PRO A 224 25.28 6.11 -25.62
CA PRO A 224 24.71 4.79 -25.38
C PRO A 224 23.95 4.77 -24.05
N VAL A 225 23.04 3.82 -23.90
CA VAL A 225 22.15 3.71 -22.74
C VAL A 225 22.33 2.37 -22.05
N VAL A 226 22.37 2.40 -20.72
CA VAL A 226 22.21 1.24 -19.85
C VAL A 226 20.84 1.35 -19.20
N TYR A 227 19.89 0.54 -19.66
CA TYR A 227 18.60 0.39 -19.01
C TYR A 227 18.73 -0.52 -17.79
N TRP A 228 18.32 -0.03 -16.64
CA TRP A 228 18.40 -0.72 -15.37
C TRP A 228 17.01 -0.94 -14.80
N HIS A 229 16.63 -2.22 -14.65
CA HIS A 229 15.42 -2.65 -13.97
C HIS A 229 15.69 -2.89 -12.47
N GLY A 230 14.74 -2.49 -11.64
CA GLY A 230 14.76 -2.70 -10.20
C GLY A 230 13.41 -2.41 -9.56
N HIS A 231 13.39 -2.40 -8.22
CA HIS A 231 12.19 -2.22 -7.40
C HIS A 231 11.86 -0.73 -7.16
N PHE A 232 11.52 -0.01 -8.23
CA PHE A 232 11.00 1.37 -8.19
C PHE A 232 11.77 2.35 -7.26
N PRO A 233 13.04 2.65 -7.58
CA PRO A 233 13.75 3.69 -6.84
C PRO A 233 13.13 5.05 -7.13
N ARG A 234 12.85 5.85 -6.09
CA ARG A 234 12.38 7.24 -6.29
C ARG A 234 13.43 8.14 -6.98
N THR A 235 14.71 7.82 -6.80
CA THR A 235 15.82 8.55 -7.39
C THR A 235 17.09 7.69 -7.45
N PHE A 236 18.12 8.19 -8.15
CA PHE A 236 19.42 7.54 -8.23
C PHE A 236 20.23 7.85 -6.96
N THR A 237 20.39 6.84 -6.12
CA THR A 237 21.13 6.96 -4.85
C THR A 237 22.56 6.46 -4.95
N GLY A 238 23.07 6.21 -6.16
CA GLY A 238 24.43 5.71 -6.40
C GLY A 238 25.52 6.77 -6.34
N PHE A 239 25.16 8.06 -6.27
CA PHE A 239 26.12 9.16 -6.11
C PHE A 239 26.21 9.64 -4.67
N GLN A 240 27.42 10.09 -4.34
CA GLN A 240 27.67 10.90 -3.17
C GLN A 240 28.76 11.91 -3.51
N GLU A 241 28.37 13.17 -3.72
CA GLU A 241 29.31 14.20 -4.19
C GLU A 241 30.39 14.50 -3.16
N GLU A 242 29.97 14.65 -1.90
CA GLU A 242 30.86 14.93 -0.78
C GLU A 242 31.49 13.67 -0.19
N PRO A 243 32.75 13.73 0.28
CA PRO A 243 33.38 12.62 0.98
C PRO A 243 32.53 12.13 2.16
N PRO A 244 32.46 10.82 2.41
CA PRO A 244 31.70 10.27 3.53
C PRO A 244 32.09 10.88 4.87
N SER A 245 31.07 11.19 5.69
CA SER A 245 31.30 11.67 7.05
C SER A 245 32.16 10.68 7.83
N ARG A 246 33.15 11.22 8.57
CA ARG A 246 34.03 10.42 9.44
C ARG A 246 33.29 9.70 10.56
N ALA A 247 32.07 10.15 10.89
CA ALA A 247 31.22 9.54 11.90
C ALA A 247 30.53 8.26 11.42
N LEU A 248 30.43 8.02 10.11
CA LEU A 248 29.89 6.78 9.57
C LEU A 248 30.84 5.62 9.88
N THR A 249 30.29 4.46 10.21
CA THR A 249 31.03 3.22 10.48
C THR A 249 30.38 2.02 9.80
N GLY A 250 31.14 0.92 9.70
CA GLY A 250 30.66 -0.36 9.14
C GLY A 250 30.07 -0.25 7.73
N ALA A 251 29.01 -1.02 7.47
CA ALA A 251 28.36 -1.09 6.16
C ALA A 251 27.79 0.26 5.67
N ALA A 252 27.43 1.17 6.59
CA ALA A 252 26.95 2.50 6.20
C ALA A 252 28.10 3.34 5.60
N ARG A 253 29.29 3.24 6.19
CA ARG A 253 30.49 3.90 5.68
C ARG A 253 30.94 3.31 4.35
N GLU A 254 31.02 1.99 4.25
CA GLU A 254 31.44 1.29 3.03
C GLU A 254 30.56 1.68 1.83
N ARG A 255 29.23 1.70 2.01
CA ARG A 255 28.30 2.15 0.96
C ARG A 255 28.55 3.61 0.58
N ALA A 256 28.74 4.49 1.56
CA ALA A 256 29.02 5.90 1.29
C ALA A 256 30.34 6.10 0.52
N GLU A 257 31.40 5.37 0.90
CA GLU A 257 32.70 5.38 0.22
C GLU A 257 32.59 4.86 -1.22
N GLY A 258 31.84 3.78 -1.44
CA GLY A 258 31.57 3.26 -2.78
C GLY A 258 30.83 4.26 -3.67
N ARG A 259 29.79 4.92 -3.15
CA ARG A 259 29.05 5.96 -3.88
C ARG A 259 29.89 7.17 -4.23
N HIS A 260 30.73 7.61 -3.28
CA HIS A 260 31.63 8.73 -3.52
C HIS A 260 32.70 8.37 -4.55
N SER A 261 33.32 7.20 -4.43
CA SER A 261 34.28 6.70 -5.42
C SER A 261 33.65 6.59 -6.80
N PHE A 262 32.42 6.08 -6.91
CA PHE A 262 31.72 5.99 -8.18
C PHE A 262 31.44 7.37 -8.78
N PHE A 263 31.01 8.33 -7.96
CA PHE A 263 30.82 9.71 -8.39
C PHE A 263 32.12 10.33 -8.92
N GLN A 264 33.24 10.18 -8.21
CA GLN A 264 34.55 10.69 -8.66
C GLN A 264 34.99 10.07 -10.00
N ASP A 265 34.79 8.76 -10.17
CA ASP A 265 35.05 8.06 -11.43
C ASP A 265 34.13 8.55 -12.56
N TRP A 266 32.86 8.85 -12.25
CA TRP A 266 31.86 9.38 -13.19
C TRP A 266 32.23 10.77 -13.71
N VAL A 267 32.60 11.69 -12.81
CA VAL A 267 32.88 13.10 -13.16
C VAL A 267 34.31 13.35 -13.67
N SER A 268 35.26 12.46 -13.39
CA SER A 268 36.65 12.60 -13.86
C SER A 268 36.84 12.24 -15.33
N GLY A 269 35.85 11.61 -15.97
CA GLY A 269 35.97 11.07 -17.33
C GLY A 269 36.76 9.77 -17.41
N LYS A 270 37.03 9.11 -16.27
CA LYS A 270 37.63 7.76 -16.22
C LYS A 270 36.69 6.70 -16.81
N LEU A 271 35.39 6.85 -16.59
CA LEU A 271 34.36 5.97 -17.15
C LEU A 271 33.94 6.42 -18.56
N PRO A 272 33.53 5.49 -19.44
CA PRO A 272 32.87 5.86 -20.68
C PRO A 272 31.63 6.73 -20.42
N ARG A 273 31.29 7.59 -21.38
CA ARG A 273 30.09 8.45 -21.27
C ARG A 273 28.87 7.71 -21.80
N PHE A 274 27.93 7.42 -20.92
CA PHE A 274 26.66 6.77 -21.24
C PHE A 274 25.56 7.26 -20.29
N LEU A 275 24.31 7.03 -20.66
CA LEU A 275 23.16 7.28 -19.79
C LEU A 275 22.88 6.02 -18.96
N ILE A 276 22.60 6.19 -17.67
CA ILE A 276 21.94 5.14 -16.87
C ILE A 276 20.46 5.51 -16.76
N VAL A 277 19.58 4.59 -17.13
CA VAL A 277 18.14 4.82 -17.10
C VAL A 277 17.51 3.78 -16.18
N LEU A 278 17.12 4.20 -14.99
CA LEU A 278 16.38 3.37 -14.05
C LEU A 278 14.90 3.50 -14.39
N MET A 279 14.31 2.45 -14.93
CA MET A 279 12.91 2.48 -15.34
C MET A 279 11.99 2.42 -14.11
N GLN A 280 10.95 3.25 -14.11
CA GLN A 280 9.91 3.30 -13.09
C GLN A 280 8.60 2.85 -13.72
N HIS A 281 8.18 1.63 -13.37
CA HIS A 281 7.04 0.96 -13.98
C HIS A 281 6.22 0.20 -12.93
N PRO A 282 5.68 0.91 -11.92
CA PRO A 282 4.88 0.30 -10.87
C PRO A 282 3.58 -0.22 -11.47
N THR A 283 2.96 -1.16 -10.77
CA THR A 283 1.66 -1.74 -11.15
C THR A 283 0.68 -1.61 -9.99
N PRO A 284 -0.62 -1.78 -10.20
CA PRO A 284 -1.59 -1.89 -9.11
C PRO A 284 -1.36 -3.09 -8.16
N PHE A 285 -0.43 -4.00 -8.48
CA PHE A 285 -0.15 -5.20 -7.68
C PHE A 285 1.23 -5.21 -7.01
N TYR A 286 2.20 -4.48 -7.56
CA TYR A 286 3.59 -4.54 -7.11
C TYR A 286 4.38 -3.29 -7.51
N ASP A 287 5.53 -3.08 -6.85
CA ASP A 287 6.41 -1.92 -7.09
C ASP A 287 7.02 -1.92 -8.49
N ASP A 288 7.03 -3.06 -9.19
CA ASP A 288 7.48 -3.17 -10.56
C ASP A 288 6.62 -4.16 -11.38
N SER A 289 6.76 -4.13 -12.71
CA SER A 289 5.95 -4.91 -13.66
C SER A 289 6.66 -6.14 -14.20
N TYR A 290 7.89 -6.39 -13.73
CA TYR A 290 8.90 -7.26 -14.35
C TYR A 290 9.24 -6.90 -15.81
N ALA A 291 8.82 -5.72 -16.28
CA ALA A 291 9.09 -5.18 -17.61
C ALA A 291 8.65 -6.09 -18.77
N VAL A 292 7.59 -6.88 -18.57
CA VAL A 292 7.07 -7.82 -19.58
C VAL A 292 5.58 -7.63 -19.79
N ASN A 293 5.11 -8.01 -20.98
CA ASN A 293 3.68 -8.17 -21.22
C ASN A 293 3.17 -9.39 -20.44
N SER A 294 2.06 -9.24 -19.72
CA SER A 294 1.43 -10.37 -19.03
C SER A 294 -0.08 -10.24 -19.00
N ALA A 295 -0.75 -11.37 -18.77
CA ALA A 295 -2.20 -11.39 -18.58
C ALA A 295 -2.64 -10.56 -17.36
N ASN A 296 -1.81 -10.46 -16.31
CA ASN A 296 -2.19 -9.78 -15.07
C ASN A 296 -1.86 -8.29 -15.09
N ASN A 297 -0.69 -7.89 -15.60
CA ASN A 297 -0.26 -6.48 -15.60
C ASN A 297 -0.54 -5.76 -16.91
N GLY A 298 -0.84 -6.49 -17.98
CA GLY A 298 -1.04 -5.90 -19.31
C GLY A 298 0.27 -5.68 -20.07
N PRO A 299 0.25 -4.81 -21.09
CA PRO A 299 1.32 -4.69 -22.08
C PRO A 299 2.49 -3.78 -21.62
N TYR A 300 3.07 -4.04 -20.44
CA TYR A 300 4.18 -3.23 -19.92
C TYR A 300 5.45 -3.33 -20.76
N GLY A 301 5.78 -4.49 -21.32
CA GLY A 301 6.91 -4.61 -22.24
C GLY A 301 6.75 -3.72 -23.48
N ASP A 302 5.54 -3.67 -24.03
CA ASP A 302 5.20 -2.80 -25.15
C ASP A 302 5.25 -1.32 -24.75
N ALA A 303 4.64 -0.93 -23.64
CA ALA A 303 4.66 0.45 -23.16
C ALA A 303 6.09 0.94 -22.88
N LEU A 304 6.93 0.10 -22.29
CA LEU A 304 8.33 0.44 -22.03
C LEU A 304 9.12 0.64 -23.32
N THR A 305 8.97 -0.27 -24.29
CA THR A 305 9.75 -0.24 -25.54
C THR A 305 9.23 0.77 -26.56
N GLN A 306 7.92 1.05 -26.57
CA GLN A 306 7.27 1.90 -27.57
C GLN A 306 7.00 3.32 -27.07
N GLU A 307 6.94 3.54 -25.75
CA GLU A 307 6.67 4.88 -25.18
C GLU A 307 7.80 5.39 -24.29
N LEU A 308 8.25 4.61 -23.29
CA LEU A 308 9.26 5.09 -22.33
C LEU A 308 10.63 5.23 -22.99
N MET A 309 11.15 4.16 -23.61
CA MET A 309 12.48 4.17 -24.22
C MET A 309 12.60 5.27 -25.28
N PRO A 310 11.71 5.38 -26.30
CA PRO A 310 11.86 6.42 -27.32
C PRO A 310 11.77 7.84 -26.75
N ARG A 311 10.95 8.05 -25.71
CA ARG A 311 10.86 9.35 -25.02
C ARG A 311 12.17 9.70 -24.33
N VAL A 312 12.75 8.77 -23.57
CA VAL A 312 14.06 8.96 -22.92
C VAL A 312 15.12 9.24 -23.97
N GLU A 313 15.18 8.42 -25.02
CA GLU A 313 16.21 8.49 -26.05
C GLU A 313 16.18 9.84 -26.78
N LYS A 314 14.99 10.29 -27.17
CA LYS A 314 14.77 11.60 -27.78
C LYS A 314 15.11 12.77 -26.83
N GLN A 315 14.67 12.71 -25.58
CA GLN A 315 14.85 13.81 -24.62
C GLN A 315 16.31 13.95 -24.16
N PHE A 316 17.03 12.83 -24.05
CA PHE A 316 18.39 12.79 -23.49
C PHE A 316 19.49 12.48 -24.51
N ARG A 317 19.21 12.60 -25.81
CA ARG A 317 20.19 12.40 -26.90
C ARG A 317 20.85 11.02 -26.84
N ALA A 318 20.04 9.98 -26.66
CA ALA A 318 20.57 8.63 -26.79
C ALA A 318 20.85 8.26 -28.26
N ILE A 319 21.50 7.13 -28.48
CA ILE A 319 21.82 6.64 -29.84
C ILE A 319 20.61 5.96 -30.52
N GLY A 320 19.63 5.46 -29.76
CA GLY A 320 18.48 4.73 -30.32
C GLY A 320 17.48 5.58 -31.12
N GLU A 321 17.30 6.85 -30.75
CA GLU A 321 16.45 7.88 -31.40
C GLU A 321 17.20 9.20 -31.50
#